data_AF-A0A6A8LWJ4-F1
#
_entry.id   AF-A0A6A8LWJ4-F1
#
_cell.length_a   1.000
_cell.length_b   1.000
_cell.length_c   1.000
_cell.angle_alpha   90.00
_cell.angle_beta   90.00
_cell.angle_gamma   90.00
#
_symmetry.space_group_name_H-M   'P 1'
#
loop_
_entity.id
_entity.type
_entity.pdbx_description
1 polymer ?
#
loop_
_entity_poly.entity_id
_entity_poly.type
_entity_poly.pdbx_seq_one_letter_code
_entity_poly.pdbx_strand_id
1 'polypeptide(L)'
;FFTAEGKIPAWAAGFSIYATTLSAITFMSTPEQAFLNDWAYSIGNLAIIAIIPILVKYYVPFFRKLKVPTAYGYLEERFGPVMRILGSLLFMLYHIARVAIVIYLPIIAITSVSDINPIIIALFVGGLCI
;
A
#
# COMPACT_ATOMS: atom_id res chain seq x y z
N PHE A 1 3.97 -15.20 12.99
CA PHE A 1 3.56 -14.86 11.61
C PHE A 1 3.88 -13.40 11.28
N PHE A 2 3.16 -12.40 11.83
CA PHE A 2 3.26 -10.99 11.41
C PHE A 2 4.60 -10.27 11.60
N THR A 3 5.44 -10.70 12.55
CA THR A 3 6.75 -10.05 12.80
C THR A 3 7.93 -10.81 12.20
N ALA A 4 7.70 -12.00 11.63
CA ALA A 4 8.73 -12.91 11.12
C ALA A 4 9.96 -13.07 12.06
N GLU A 5 9.74 -12.95 13.38
CA GLU A 5 10.78 -12.96 14.42
C GLU A 5 11.90 -11.93 14.21
N GLY A 6 11.69 -10.89 13.40
CA GLY A 6 12.71 -9.89 13.08
C GLY A 6 13.84 -10.38 12.17
N LYS A 7 13.67 -11.54 11.50
CA LYS A 7 14.71 -12.17 10.66
C LYS A 7 14.78 -11.61 9.23
N ILE A 8 13.85 -10.73 8.85
CA ILE A 8 13.80 -10.17 7.48
C ILE A 8 14.93 -9.13 7.33
N PRO A 9 15.82 -9.27 6.32
CA PRO A 9 16.87 -8.28 6.09
C PRO A 9 16.29 -6.95 5.61
N ALA A 10 16.94 -5.85 5.97
CA ALA A 10 16.41 -4.49 5.76
C ALA A 10 16.12 -4.17 4.28
N TRP A 11 16.94 -4.67 3.34
CA TRP A 11 16.72 -4.46 1.91
C TRP A 11 15.44 -5.15 1.42
N ALA A 12 15.15 -6.37 1.91
CA ALA A 12 13.95 -7.11 1.52
C ALA A 12 12.69 -6.45 2.09
N ALA A 13 12.76 -5.95 3.33
CA ALA A 13 11.68 -5.15 3.90
C ALA A 13 11.45 -3.86 3.09
N GLY A 14 12.52 -3.19 2.65
CA GLY A 14 12.43 -1.99 1.80
C GLY A 14 11.72 -2.27 0.46
N PHE A 15 12.11 -3.32 -0.25
CA PHE A 15 11.44 -3.70 -1.50
C PHE A 15 9.99 -4.11 -1.29
N SER A 16 9.67 -4.81 -0.19
CA SER A 16 8.30 -5.18 0.15
C SER A 16 7.42 -3.95 0.41
N ILE A 17 7.93 -2.96 1.14
CA ILE A 17 7.22 -1.68 1.36
C ILE A 17 6.99 -0.97 0.02
N TYR A 18 8.02 -0.87 -0.82
CA TYR A 18 7.92 -0.22 -2.12
C TYR A 18 6.88 -0.93 -3.01
N ALA A 19 6.96 -2.26 -3.11
CA ALA A 19 5.99 -3.07 -3.87
C ALA A 19 4.56 -2.95 -3.34
N THR A 20 4.37 -2.77 -2.03
CA THR A 20 3.05 -2.54 -1.42
C THR A 20 2.49 -1.16 -1.77
N THR A 21 3.36 -0.15 -1.92
CA THR A 21 2.94 1.20 -2.31
C THR A 21 2.67 1.33 -3.80
N LEU A 22 3.43 0.59 -4.63
CA LEU A 22 3.28 0.59 -6.08
C LEU A 22 2.07 -0.27 -6.45
N SER A 23 1.08 0.35 -7.09
CA SER A 23 -0.15 -0.35 -7.50
C SER A 23 -0.46 -0.10 -8.97
N ALA A 24 -1.40 -0.89 -9.52
CA ALA A 24 -1.92 -0.68 -10.88
C ALA A 24 -2.46 0.76 -11.07
N ILE A 25 -3.01 1.36 -10.02
CA ILE A 25 -3.45 2.77 -10.00
C ILE A 25 -2.25 3.67 -10.34
N THR A 26 -1.17 3.56 -9.57
CA THR A 26 0.04 4.36 -9.78
C THR A 26 0.63 4.15 -11.17
N PHE A 27 0.65 2.89 -11.63
CA PHE A 27 1.22 2.54 -12.93
C PHE A 27 0.44 3.11 -14.12
N MET A 28 -0.90 3.17 -14.03
CA MET A 28 -1.75 3.74 -15.09
C MET A 28 -1.88 5.26 -14.97
N SER A 29 -2.11 5.78 -13.76
CA SER A 29 -2.38 7.21 -13.55
C SER A 29 -1.16 8.11 -13.71
N THR A 30 0.05 7.63 -13.42
CA THR A 30 1.26 8.46 -13.57
C THR A 30 1.54 8.85 -15.04
N PRO A 31 1.58 7.91 -16.01
CA PRO A 31 1.75 8.28 -17.41
C PRO A 31 0.55 9.04 -17.97
N GLU A 32 -0.68 8.70 -17.56
CA GLU A 32 -1.89 9.43 -17.95
C GLU A 32 -1.79 10.92 -17.57
N GLN A 33 -1.44 11.22 -16.31
CA GLN A 33 -1.27 12.59 -15.84
C GLN A 33 -0.10 13.30 -16.53
N ALA A 34 1.02 12.62 -16.75
CA ALA A 34 2.15 13.21 -17.46
C ALA A 34 1.84 13.50 -18.94
N PHE A 35 0.95 12.72 -19.55
CA PHE A 35 0.51 12.91 -20.94
C PHE A 35 -0.52 14.03 -21.07
N LEU A 36 -1.49 14.11 -20.16
CA LEU A 36 -2.58 15.09 -20.22
C LEU A 36 -2.19 16.45 -19.61
N ASN A 37 -1.37 16.46 -18.57
CA ASN A 37 -1.04 17.63 -17.78
C ASN A 37 0.49 17.87 -17.77
N ASP A 38 1.15 17.60 -16.64
CA ASP A 38 2.54 17.93 -16.38
C ASP A 38 3.23 16.84 -15.52
N TRP A 39 4.47 17.10 -15.15
CA TRP A 39 5.31 16.17 -14.37
C TRP A 39 5.23 16.42 -12.86
N ALA A 40 4.23 17.15 -12.36
CA ALA A 40 4.12 17.49 -10.94
C ALA A 40 4.04 16.23 -10.04
N TYR A 41 3.43 15.14 -10.52
CA TYR A 41 3.36 13.86 -9.82
C TYR A 41 4.76 13.25 -9.54
N SER A 42 5.74 13.51 -10.41
CA SER A 42 7.11 13.04 -10.22
C SER A 42 7.77 13.73 -9.02
N ILE A 43 7.42 14.99 -8.74
CA ILE A 43 7.94 15.74 -7.59
C ILE A 43 7.46 15.10 -6.28
N GLY A 44 6.20 14.64 -6.23
CA GLY A 44 5.67 13.91 -5.07
C GLY A 44 6.45 12.63 -4.77
N ASN A 45 6.88 11.89 -5.80
CA ASN A 45 7.72 10.70 -5.63
C ASN A 45 9.13 11.05 -5.12
N LEU A 46 9.72 12.15 -5.60
CA LEU A 46 11.02 12.62 -5.11
C LEU A 46 10.96 13.10 -3.65
N ALA A 47 9.84 13.69 -3.23
CA ALA A 47 9.63 14.13 -1.85
C ALA A 47 9.67 12.96 -0.84
N ILE A 48 9.27 11.75 -1.26
CA ILE A 48 9.38 10.54 -0.43
C ILE A 48 10.84 10.28 -0.04
N ILE A 49 11.78 10.44 -0.99
CA ILE A 49 13.22 10.25 -0.74
C ILE A 49 13.71 11.23 0.33
N ALA A 50 13.24 12.48 0.31
CA ALA A 50 13.60 13.49 1.30
C ALA A 50 13.02 13.21 2.69
N ILE A 51 11.84 12.57 2.78
CA ILE A 51 11.16 12.27 4.04
C ILE A 51 11.70 10.99 4.70
N ILE A 52 12.21 10.03 3.94
CA ILE A 52 12.72 8.74 4.45
C ILE A 52 13.71 8.90 5.62
N PRO A 53 14.75 9.75 5.55
CA PRO A 53 15.70 9.92 6.67
C PRO A 53 15.02 10.34 7.97
N ILE A 54 13.98 11.19 7.89
CA ILE A 54 13.22 11.66 9.04
C ILE A 54 12.42 10.50 9.64
N LEU A 55 11.74 9.71 8.81
CA LEU A 55 10.99 8.54 9.27
C LEU A 55 11.89 7.50 9.92
N VAL A 56 13.04 7.20 9.32
CA VAL A 56 14.01 6.22 9.86
C VAL A 56 14.60 6.70 11.18
N LYS A 57 14.87 8.00 11.34
CA LYS A 57 15.49 8.55 12.55
C LYS A 57 14.51 8.70 13.72
N TYR A 58 13.26 9.09 13.46
CA TYR A 58 12.31 9.45 14.51
C TYR A 58 11.18 8.43 14.68
N TYR A 59 10.52 8.02 13.59
CA TYR A 59 9.31 7.19 13.66
C TYR A 59 9.64 5.70 13.86
N VAL A 60 10.64 5.17 13.15
CA VAL A 60 11.02 3.75 13.30
C VAL A 60 11.45 3.41 14.73
N PRO A 61 12.33 4.18 15.41
CA PRO A 61 12.71 3.88 16.79
C PRO A 61 11.56 4.03 17.77
N PHE A 62 10.66 4.99 17.52
CA PHE A 62 9.45 5.16 18.33
C PHE A 62 8.61 3.89 18.32
N PHE A 63 8.17 3.41 17.15
CA PHE A 63 7.34 2.22 17.05
C PHE A 63 8.05 0.94 17.53
N ARG A 64 9.37 0.82 17.34
CA ARG A 64 10.13 -0.33 17.86
C ARG A 64 10.17 -0.38 19.39
N LYS A 65 10.13 0.77 20.08
CA LYS A 65 10.12 0.84 21.56
C LYS A 65 8.78 0.40 22.16
N LEU A 66 7.66 0.70 21.49
CA LEU A 66 6.33 0.36 21.99
C LEU A 66 6.04 -1.15 21.96
N LYS A 67 6.82 -1.95 21.22
CA LYS A 67 6.64 -3.42 21.06
C LYS A 67 5.19 -3.82 20.70
N VAL A 68 4.44 -2.92 20.08
CA VAL A 68 3.08 -3.20 19.62
C VAL A 68 3.13 -3.97 18.30
N PRO A 69 2.27 -5.00 18.12
CA PRO A 69 2.24 -5.78 16.87
C PRO A 69 1.63 -5.00 15.70
N THR A 70 0.88 -3.93 15.97
CA THR A 70 0.22 -3.10 14.96
C THR A 70 0.37 -1.61 15.29
N ALA A 71 0.34 -0.75 14.27
CA ALA A 71 0.35 0.70 14.48
C ALA A 71 -0.86 1.18 15.30
N TYR A 72 -2.01 0.50 15.20
CA TYR A 72 -3.21 0.82 15.98
C TYR A 72 -3.08 0.50 17.47
N GLY A 73 -2.15 -0.38 17.85
CA GLY A 73 -1.82 -0.61 19.26
C GLY A 73 -1.35 0.68 19.95
N TYR A 74 -0.69 1.59 19.22
CA TYR A 74 -0.34 2.90 19.75
C TYR A 74 -1.58 3.77 20.05
N LEU A 75 -2.64 3.67 19.23
CA LEU A 75 -3.87 4.42 19.48
C LEU A 75 -4.55 3.99 20.77
N GLU A 76 -4.46 2.70 21.13
CA GLU A 76 -4.98 2.20 22.40
C GLU A 76 -4.20 2.76 23.59
N GLU A 77 -2.88 2.68 23.54
CA GLU A 77 -2.00 3.21 24.61
C GLU A 77 -2.17 4.73 24.80
N ARG A 78 -2.46 5.47 23.72
CA ARG A 78 -2.55 6.94 23.78
C ARG A 78 -3.96 7.48 24.03
N PHE A 79 -4.99 6.87 23.45
CA PHE A 79 -6.36 7.40 23.41
C PHE A 79 -7.42 6.40 23.90
N GLY A 80 -7.02 5.16 24.22
CA GLY A 80 -7.91 4.12 24.71
C GLY A 80 -8.42 3.16 23.62
N PRO A 81 -9.10 2.08 24.03
CA PRO A 81 -9.42 0.94 23.17
C PRO A 81 -10.39 1.29 22.02
N VAL A 82 -11.28 2.26 22.24
CA VAL A 82 -12.24 2.71 21.21
C VAL A 82 -11.51 3.22 19.96
N MET A 83 -10.43 3.98 20.15
CA MET A 83 -9.68 4.56 19.03
C MET A 83 -8.92 3.51 18.23
N ARG A 84 -8.44 2.44 18.89
CA ARG A 84 -7.83 1.28 18.21
C ARG A 84 -8.84 0.57 17.33
N ILE A 85 -10.06 0.33 17.83
CA ILE A 85 -11.11 -0.35 17.07
C ILE A 85 -11.49 0.48 15.85
N LEU A 86 -11.76 1.78 16.04
CA LEU A 86 -12.11 2.68 14.94
C LEU A 86 -11.00 2.75 13.88
N GLY A 87 -9.75 2.96 14.30
CA GLY A 87 -8.60 3.02 13.38
C GLY A 87 -8.39 1.72 12.60
N SER A 88 -8.53 0.57 13.27
CA SER A 88 -8.40 -0.74 12.63
C SER A 88 -9.55 -0.99 11.65
N LEU A 89 -10.78 -0.63 11.99
CA LEU A 89 -11.96 -0.82 11.16
C LEU A 89 -11.91 0.06 9.90
N LEU A 90 -11.54 1.34 10.03
CA LEU A 90 -11.36 2.24 8.90
C LEU A 90 -10.27 1.73 7.94
N PHE A 91 -9.17 1.21 8.50
CA PHE A 91 -8.10 0.65 7.68
C PHE A 91 -8.54 -0.60 6.93
N MET A 92 -9.28 -1.51 7.58
CA MET A 92 -9.83 -2.70 6.92
C MET A 92 -10.77 -2.31 5.78
N LEU A 93 -11.70 -1.37 6.01
CA LEU A 93 -12.60 -0.87 4.97
C LEU A 93 -11.84 -0.24 3.80
N TYR A 94 -10.85 0.62 4.10
CA TYR A 94 -10.01 1.23 3.08
C TYR A 94 -9.26 0.19 2.24
N HIS A 95 -8.69 -0.84 2.89
CA HIS A 95 -7.97 -1.89 2.17
C HIS A 95 -8.89 -2.78 1.32
N ILE A 96 -10.10 -3.10 1.79
CA ILE A 96 -11.09 -3.84 0.98
C ILE A 96 -11.42 -3.05 -0.29
N ALA A 97 -11.70 -1.75 -0.15
CA ALA A 97 -11.98 -0.88 -1.29
C ALA A 97 -10.77 -0.79 -2.25
N ARG A 98 -9.55 -0.65 -1.69
CA ARG A 98 -8.32 -0.59 -2.47
C ARG A 98 -8.09 -1.88 -3.27
N VAL A 99 -8.28 -3.05 -2.65
CA VAL A 99 -8.09 -4.35 -3.34
C VAL A 99 -9.07 -4.48 -4.50
N ALA A 100 -10.34 -4.09 -4.33
CA ALA A 100 -11.32 -4.10 -5.42
C ALA A 100 -10.86 -3.24 -6.62
N ILE A 101 -10.37 -2.02 -6.37
CA ILE A 101 -9.89 -1.13 -7.43
C ILE A 101 -8.62 -1.69 -8.11
N VAL A 102 -7.67 -2.20 -7.32
CA VAL A 102 -6.41 -2.73 -7.85
C VAL A 102 -6.64 -3.96 -8.72
N ILE A 103 -7.66 -4.79 -8.45
CA ILE A 103 -8.05 -5.91 -9.30
C ILE A 103 -8.83 -5.43 -10.54
N TYR A 104 -9.68 -4.41 -10.40
CA TYR A 104 -10.52 -3.90 -11.48
C TYR A 104 -9.72 -3.24 -12.63
N LEU A 105 -8.69 -2.47 -12.30
CA LEU A 105 -7.86 -1.77 -13.30
C LEU A 105 -7.20 -2.69 -14.35
N PRO A 106 -6.49 -3.78 -13.98
CA PRO A 106 -5.91 -4.70 -14.95
C PRO A 106 -6.99 -5.44 -15.76
N ILE A 107 -8.17 -5.72 -15.20
CA ILE A 107 -9.28 -6.31 -15.97
C ILE A 107 -9.65 -5.37 -17.12
N ILE A 108 -9.91 -4.10 -16.84
CA ILE A 108 -10.23 -3.12 -17.89
C ILE A 108 -9.11 -3.03 -18.91
N ALA A 109 -7.86 -2.88 -18.47
CA ALA A 109 -6.72 -2.69 -19.36
C ALA A 109 -6.47 -3.91 -20.27
N ILE A 110 -6.74 -5.13 -19.81
CA ILE A 110 -6.63 -6.34 -20.65
C ILE A 110 -7.82 -6.42 -21.62
N THR A 111 -9.04 -6.13 -21.14
CA THR A 111 -10.24 -6.19 -21.99
C THR A 111 -10.27 -5.11 -23.08
N SER A 112 -9.52 -4.01 -22.92
CA SER A 112 -9.42 -2.98 -23.95
C SER A 112 -8.49 -3.36 -25.10
N VAL A 113 -7.56 -4.31 -24.89
CA VAL A 113 -6.61 -4.78 -25.90
C VAL A 113 -6.87 -6.23 -26.34
N SER A 114 -7.76 -6.96 -25.67
CA SER A 114 -8.08 -8.37 -25.92
C SER A 114 -9.59 -8.62 -25.78
N ASP A 115 -10.18 -9.42 -26.68
CA ASP A 115 -11.57 -9.89 -26.60
C ASP A 115 -11.81 -11.01 -25.56
N ILE A 116 -10.97 -11.08 -24.52
CA ILE A 116 -11.07 -12.10 -23.47
C ILE A 116 -12.19 -11.71 -22.50
N ASN A 117 -12.99 -12.69 -22.07
CA ASN A 117 -14.07 -12.45 -21.12
C ASN A 117 -13.53 -11.85 -19.79
N PRO A 118 -14.04 -10.69 -19.34
CA PRO A 118 -13.61 -10.02 -18.10
C PRO A 118 -13.66 -10.91 -16.85
N ILE A 119 -14.60 -11.85 -16.80
CA ILE A 119 -14.80 -12.76 -15.66
C ILE A 119 -13.61 -13.72 -15.52
N ILE A 120 -13.06 -14.20 -16.65
CA ILE A 120 -11.90 -15.10 -16.66
C ILE A 120 -10.66 -14.36 -16.16
N ILE A 121 -10.48 -13.11 -16.59
CA ILE A 121 -9.38 -12.25 -16.15
C ILE A 121 -9.51 -11.97 -14.65
N ALA A 122 -10.72 -11.69 -14.16
CA ALA A 122 -10.99 -11.47 -12.74
C ALA A 122 -10.65 -12.69 -11.88
N LEU A 123 -11.02 -13.89 -12.33
CA LEU A 123 -10.69 -15.14 -11.63
C LEU A 123 -9.19 -15.39 -11.59
N PHE A 124 -8.48 -15.11 -12.70
CA PHE A 124 -7.05 -15.35 -12.78
C PHE A 124 -6.25 -14.35 -11.91
N VAL A 125 -6.58 -13.06 -12.00
CA VAL A 125 -5.93 -12.00 -11.19
C VAL A 125 -6.28 -12.18 -9.71
N GLY A 126 -7.57 -12.40 -9.39
CA GLY A 126 -8.01 -12.62 -8.02
C GLY A 126 -7.42 -13.88 -7.39
N GLY A 127 -7.38 -14.98 -8.13
CA GLY A 127 -6.85 -16.27 -7.65
C GLY A 127 -5.33 -16.33 -7.50
N LEU A 128 -4.57 -15.51 -8.24
CA LEU A 128 -3.11 -15.42 -8.07
C LEU A 128 -2.69 -14.40 -7.01
N CYS A 129 -3.52 -13.39 -6.72
CA CYS A 129 -3.21 -12.33 -5.75
C CYS A 129 -3.61 -12.66 -4.30
N ILE A 130 -4.52 -13.63 -4.08
CA ILE A 130 -4.98 -14.09 -2.76
C ILE A 130 -4.24 -15.37 -2.39
#